data_AF-A0A4V5PP20-F1
#
_entry.id   AF-A0A4V5PP20-F1
#
_cell.length_a   1.000
_cell.length_b   1.000
_cell.length_c   1.000
_cell.angle_alpha   90.00
_cell.angle_beta   90.00
_cell.angle_gamma   90.00
#
_symmetry.space_group_name_H-M   'P 1'
#
loop_
_entity.id
_entity.type
_entity.pdbx_description
1 polymer ?
#
loop_
_entity_poly.entity_id
_entity_poly.type
_entity_poly.pdbx_seq_one_letter_code
_entity_poly.pdbx_strand_id
1 'polypeptide(L)'
;AVTVARPGGGLAPAAAEATGAAPRGGEQVRTLTLEEFQAEQSILLWIEGIKAFRDDPARALGYGLRPQSVADLVAELIHAARRTGLSGRMAERLAELNFGLTVERLAPTAAVLTAEMINDFVATLGMSALPETARPTVTPQDGPPRPAFARRRGQDDVAGLPATPRATASDMWEDWAFALDAVMDANARDGLGGDIDIEQNLRLGAILAGMQREGGR
;
A
#
# COMPACT_ATOMS: atom_id res chain seq x y z
N ALA A 1 -84.00 4.23 -13.65
CA ALA A 1 -83.13 3.18 -14.21
C ALA A 1 -82.22 2.72 -13.06
N VAL A 2 -82.61 1.67 -12.34
CA VAL A 2 -82.35 0.23 -12.61
C VAL A 2 -80.85 -0.10 -12.55
N THR A 3 -80.49 -0.69 -11.41
CA THR A 3 -79.29 -1.47 -11.13
C THR A 3 -79.14 -2.61 -12.13
N VAL A 4 -77.95 -2.81 -12.68
CA VAL A 4 -77.55 -4.07 -13.32
C VAL A 4 -76.13 -4.40 -12.89
N ALA A 5 -76.01 -5.43 -12.06
CA ALA A 5 -74.76 -6.11 -11.77
C ALA A 5 -74.33 -6.94 -12.99
N ARG A 6 -73.02 -7.06 -13.22
CA ARG A 6 -72.44 -8.05 -14.14
C ARG A 6 -71.44 -8.94 -13.40
N PRO A 7 -71.50 -10.28 -13.56
CA PRO A 7 -70.71 -11.25 -12.83
C PRO A 7 -69.44 -11.66 -13.60
N GLY A 8 -68.48 -12.22 -12.89
CA GLY A 8 -67.46 -13.11 -13.46
C GLY A 8 -66.02 -12.61 -13.33
N GLY A 9 -65.35 -13.04 -12.27
CA GLY A 9 -63.88 -13.07 -12.19
C GLY A 9 -63.49 -14.39 -11.53
N GLY A 10 -63.04 -15.34 -12.35
CA GLY A 10 -62.64 -16.68 -11.90
C GLY A 10 -61.45 -16.65 -10.93
N LEU A 11 -61.40 -17.66 -10.08
CA LEU A 11 -60.35 -17.91 -9.08
C LEU A 11 -58.97 -18.00 -9.73
N ALA A 12 -58.07 -17.08 -9.35
CA ALA A 12 -56.63 -17.28 -9.48
C ALA A 12 -56.13 -18.10 -8.28
N PRO A 13 -55.21 -19.07 -8.49
CA PRO A 13 -54.75 -19.96 -7.43
C PRO A 13 -53.91 -19.22 -6.37
N ALA A 14 -53.95 -19.75 -5.15
CA ALA A 14 -53.33 -19.22 -3.94
C ALA A 14 -51.86 -18.84 -4.13
N ALA A 15 -51.51 -17.68 -3.58
CA ALA A 15 -50.14 -17.20 -3.43
C ALA A 15 -49.32 -18.21 -2.62
N ALA A 16 -48.33 -18.82 -3.26
CA ALA A 16 -47.24 -19.46 -2.55
C ALA A 16 -46.45 -18.36 -1.84
N GLU A 17 -46.39 -18.45 -0.51
CA GLU A 17 -45.54 -17.60 0.33
C GLU A 17 -44.09 -17.71 -0.15
N ALA A 18 -43.60 -16.65 -0.79
CA ALA A 18 -42.18 -16.48 -1.05
C ALA A 18 -41.50 -16.29 0.30
N THR A 19 -41.01 -17.41 0.84
CA THR A 19 -40.11 -17.45 1.98
C THR A 19 -38.95 -16.50 1.70
N GLY A 20 -38.76 -15.53 2.59
CA GLY A 20 -37.75 -14.49 2.46
C GLY A 20 -36.37 -15.08 2.26
N ALA A 21 -35.88 -15.01 1.02
CA ALA A 21 -34.47 -15.19 0.74
C ALA A 21 -33.75 -13.98 1.31
N ALA A 22 -33.02 -14.19 2.41
CA ALA A 22 -32.06 -13.22 2.94
C ALA A 22 -31.16 -12.74 1.79
N PRO A 23 -30.86 -11.43 1.70
CA PRO A 23 -29.97 -10.93 0.67
C PRO A 23 -28.63 -11.63 0.84
N ARG A 24 -28.25 -12.42 -0.17
CA ARG A 24 -26.88 -12.94 -0.29
C ARG A 24 -25.99 -11.73 -0.21
N GLY A 25 -25.06 -11.72 0.75
CA GLY A 25 -24.18 -10.60 1.03
C GLY A 25 -23.57 -10.09 -0.28
N GLY A 26 -24.13 -8.98 -0.76
CA GLY A 26 -23.61 -8.29 -1.92
C GLY A 26 -22.18 -7.91 -1.58
N GLU A 27 -21.27 -8.22 -2.48
CA GLU A 27 -19.96 -7.59 -2.56
C GLU A 27 -20.19 -6.09 -2.32
N GLN A 28 -19.82 -5.61 -1.13
CA GLN A 28 -19.94 -4.19 -0.83
C GLN A 28 -18.98 -3.49 -1.78
N VAL A 29 -19.51 -2.91 -2.86
CA VAL A 29 -18.74 -2.06 -3.75
C VAL A 29 -18.21 -0.92 -2.88
N ARG A 30 -16.94 -1.00 -2.51
CA ARG A 30 -16.26 0.06 -1.76
C ARG A 30 -16.36 1.31 -2.63
N THR A 31 -17.11 2.29 -2.15
CA THR A 31 -17.23 3.58 -2.82
C THR A 31 -16.00 4.38 -2.41
N LEU A 32 -14.94 4.28 -3.21
CA LEU A 32 -13.72 5.05 -3.00
C LEU A 32 -13.93 6.49 -3.47
N THR A 33 -13.33 7.45 -2.77
CA THR A 33 -13.14 8.79 -3.32
C THR A 33 -12.19 8.73 -4.51
N LEU A 34 -12.14 9.81 -5.30
CA LEU A 34 -11.19 9.89 -6.42
C LEU A 34 -9.75 9.79 -5.91
N GLU A 35 -9.46 10.44 -4.79
CA GLU A 35 -8.14 10.49 -4.16
C GLU A 35 -7.72 9.14 -3.59
N GLU A 36 -8.64 8.41 -2.95
CA GLU A 36 -8.42 7.03 -2.49
C GLU A 36 -8.14 6.11 -3.68
N PHE A 37 -8.96 6.20 -4.73
CA PHE A 37 -8.76 5.42 -5.94
C PHE A 37 -7.38 5.71 -6.57
N GLN A 38 -7.01 6.98 -6.72
CA GLN A 38 -5.71 7.38 -7.27
C GLN A 38 -4.55 6.85 -6.41
N ALA A 39 -4.65 6.95 -5.09
CA ALA A 39 -3.63 6.44 -4.18
C ALA A 39 -3.48 4.92 -4.26
N GLU A 40 -4.59 4.18 -4.27
CA GLU A 40 -4.57 2.72 -4.44
C GLU A 40 -3.96 2.31 -5.78
N GLN A 41 -4.35 2.96 -6.89
CA GLN A 41 -3.80 2.65 -8.22
C GLN A 41 -2.30 2.96 -8.32
N SER A 42 -1.84 4.08 -7.76
CA SER A 42 -0.39 4.40 -7.75
C SER A 42 0.42 3.35 -6.98
N ILE A 43 -0.09 2.87 -5.84
CA ILE A 43 0.57 1.81 -5.08
C ILE A 43 0.54 0.47 -5.82
N LEU A 44 -0.58 0.11 -6.45
CA LEU A 44 -0.69 -1.11 -7.25
C LEU A 44 0.31 -1.13 -8.41
N LEU A 45 0.37 -0.04 -9.19
CA LEU A 45 1.32 0.09 -10.31
C LEU A 45 2.78 0.01 -9.84
N TRP A 46 3.10 0.62 -8.70
CA TRP A 46 4.42 0.49 -8.10
C TRP A 46 4.73 -0.95 -7.67
N ILE A 47 3.79 -1.63 -7.01
CA ILE A 47 3.92 -3.04 -6.60
C ILE A 47 4.15 -3.94 -7.82
N GLU A 48 3.40 -3.73 -8.90
CA GLU A 48 3.59 -4.45 -10.16
C GLU A 48 5.00 -4.20 -10.73
N GLY A 49 5.46 -2.95 -10.71
CA GLY A 49 6.81 -2.58 -11.17
C GLY A 49 7.93 -3.29 -10.39
N ILE A 50 7.85 -3.32 -9.06
CA ILE A 50 8.89 -3.99 -8.23
C ILE A 50 8.81 -5.52 -8.32
N LYS A 51 7.61 -6.10 -8.55
CA LYS A 51 7.46 -7.53 -8.85
C LYS A 51 8.04 -7.87 -10.22
N ALA A 52 7.79 -7.05 -11.24
CA ALA A 52 8.40 -7.23 -12.55
C ALA A 52 9.94 -7.15 -12.48
N PHE A 53 10.49 -6.26 -11.64
CA PHE A 53 11.92 -6.22 -11.37
C PHE A 53 12.44 -7.52 -10.71
N ARG A 54 11.72 -8.05 -9.71
CA ARG A 54 12.05 -9.33 -9.07
C ARG A 54 12.03 -10.49 -10.07
N ASP A 55 11.07 -10.48 -10.98
CA ASP A 55 10.85 -11.56 -11.95
C ASP A 55 11.82 -11.47 -13.16
N ASP A 56 12.67 -10.45 -13.20
CA ASP A 56 13.78 -10.28 -14.16
C ASP A 56 15.14 -10.52 -13.47
N PRO A 57 15.59 -11.78 -13.34
CA PRO A 57 16.84 -12.11 -12.64
C PRO A 57 18.08 -11.56 -13.35
N ALA A 58 18.03 -11.35 -14.67
CA ALA A 58 19.16 -10.78 -15.41
C ALA A 58 19.35 -9.31 -15.03
N ARG A 59 18.26 -8.54 -14.93
CA ARG A 59 18.29 -7.16 -14.45
C ARG A 59 18.71 -7.07 -12.99
N ALA A 60 18.20 -7.95 -12.12
CA ALA A 60 18.61 -8.02 -10.72
C ALA A 60 20.11 -8.29 -10.55
N LEU A 61 20.66 -9.24 -11.31
CA LEU A 61 22.09 -9.54 -11.31
C LEU A 61 22.95 -8.36 -11.80
N GLY A 62 22.44 -7.56 -12.73
CA GLY A 62 23.08 -6.31 -13.16
C GLY A 62 23.30 -5.30 -12.03
N TYR A 63 22.49 -5.36 -10.96
CA TYR A 63 22.65 -4.57 -9.74
C TYR A 63 23.42 -5.29 -8.62
N GLY A 64 23.98 -6.48 -8.90
CA GLY A 64 24.70 -7.29 -7.91
C GLY A 64 23.80 -7.98 -6.89
N LEU A 65 22.48 -8.04 -7.14
CA LEU A 65 21.52 -8.64 -6.22
C LEU A 65 21.27 -10.11 -6.60
N ARG A 66 21.27 -11.00 -5.60
CA ARG A 66 20.90 -12.40 -5.79
C ARG A 66 19.37 -12.52 -5.93
N PRO A 67 18.85 -13.47 -6.73
CA PRO A 67 17.41 -13.62 -6.93
C PRO A 67 16.59 -13.72 -5.64
N GLN A 68 17.06 -14.53 -4.68
CA GLN A 68 16.40 -14.67 -3.38
C GLN A 68 16.38 -13.35 -2.61
N SER A 69 17.52 -12.63 -2.58
CA SER A 69 17.61 -11.35 -1.87
C SER A 69 16.68 -10.28 -2.45
N VAL A 70 16.46 -10.28 -3.78
CA VAL A 70 15.46 -9.39 -4.40
C VAL A 70 14.04 -9.81 -4.03
N ALA A 71 13.75 -11.12 -4.02
CA ALA A 71 12.43 -11.62 -3.65
C ALA A 71 12.06 -11.24 -2.21
N ASP A 72 13.01 -11.43 -1.28
CA ASP A 72 12.84 -11.05 0.13
C ASP A 72 12.66 -9.54 0.26
N LEU A 73 13.55 -8.73 -0.34
CA LEU A 73 13.45 -7.27 -0.29
C LEU A 73 12.11 -6.75 -0.83
N VAL A 74 11.64 -7.28 -1.97
CA VAL A 74 10.36 -6.87 -2.56
C VAL A 74 9.19 -7.24 -1.66
N ALA A 75 9.20 -8.44 -1.05
CA ALA A 75 8.16 -8.85 -0.11
C ALA A 75 8.11 -7.91 1.11
N GLU A 76 9.27 -7.61 1.70
CA GLU A 76 9.39 -6.72 2.85
C GLU A 76 8.94 -5.28 2.54
N LEU A 77 9.30 -4.74 1.36
CA LEU A 77 8.86 -3.40 0.94
C LEU A 77 7.34 -3.32 0.76
N ILE A 78 6.72 -4.34 0.17
CA ILE A 78 5.27 -4.40 -0.02
C ILE A 78 4.57 -4.48 1.35
N HIS A 79 5.05 -5.35 2.25
CA HIS A 79 4.51 -5.47 3.60
C HIS A 79 4.64 -4.15 4.36
N ALA A 80 5.82 -3.53 4.35
CA ALA A 80 6.06 -2.26 5.02
C ALA A 80 5.17 -1.13 4.48
N ALA A 81 4.97 -1.04 3.15
CA ALA A 81 4.10 -0.02 2.55
C ALA A 81 2.64 -0.16 3.01
N ARG A 82 2.16 -1.41 3.13
CA ARG A 82 0.82 -1.73 3.67
C ARG A 82 0.73 -1.41 5.16
N ARG A 83 1.64 -1.94 5.96
CA ARG A 83 1.68 -1.78 7.43
C ARG A 83 1.79 -0.33 7.87
N THR A 84 2.52 0.49 7.12
CA THR A 84 2.67 1.94 7.40
C THR A 84 1.55 2.80 6.82
N GLY A 85 0.54 2.20 6.18
CA GLY A 85 -0.62 2.91 5.63
C GLY A 85 -0.25 3.92 4.54
N LEU A 86 0.76 3.63 3.70
CA LEU A 86 1.26 4.58 2.69
C LEU A 86 0.16 5.07 1.74
N SER A 87 -0.74 4.17 1.32
CA SER A 87 -1.88 4.50 0.45
C SER A 87 -2.84 5.49 1.11
N GLY A 88 -3.18 5.30 2.39
CA GLY A 88 -4.06 6.21 3.13
C GLY A 88 -3.45 7.60 3.26
N ARG A 89 -2.17 7.70 3.66
CA ARG A 89 -1.45 8.98 3.72
C ARG A 89 -1.38 9.66 2.36
N MET A 90 -1.26 8.89 1.27
CA MET A 90 -1.26 9.43 -0.08
C MET A 90 -2.62 10.01 -0.48
N ALA A 91 -3.72 9.34 -0.14
CA ALA A 91 -5.07 9.85 -0.35
C ALA A 91 -5.32 11.17 0.40
N GLU A 92 -4.86 11.26 1.66
CA GLU A 92 -4.94 12.49 2.45
C GLU A 92 -4.22 13.66 1.76
N ARG A 93 -2.99 13.43 1.26
CA ARG A 93 -2.20 14.46 0.56
C ARG A 93 -2.78 14.83 -0.79
N LEU A 94 -3.42 13.90 -1.49
CA LEU A 94 -4.14 14.19 -2.73
C LEU A 94 -5.38 15.06 -2.47
N ALA A 95 -6.11 14.81 -1.38
CA ALA A 95 -7.26 15.61 -0.98
C ALA A 95 -6.87 17.08 -0.69
N GLU A 96 -5.70 17.31 -0.10
CA GLU A 96 -5.16 18.66 0.13
C GLU A 96 -4.86 19.43 -1.18
N LEU A 97 -4.61 18.74 -2.30
CA LEU A 97 -4.36 19.37 -3.60
C LEU A 97 -5.64 19.83 -4.30
N ASN A 98 -6.80 19.37 -3.87
CA ASN A 98 -8.07 19.58 -4.57
C ASN A 98 -8.64 20.99 -4.33
N PHE A 99 -7.93 22.01 -4.83
CA PHE A 99 -8.30 23.43 -4.76
C PHE A 99 -9.33 23.85 -5.84
N GLY A 100 -10.33 23.01 -6.14
CA GLY A 100 -11.35 23.33 -7.13
C GLY A 100 -10.86 23.34 -8.59
N LEU A 101 -9.74 22.66 -8.87
CA LEU A 101 -9.25 22.40 -10.23
C LEU A 101 -10.00 21.22 -10.86
N THR A 102 -10.09 21.19 -12.19
CA THR A 102 -10.66 20.03 -12.89
C THR A 102 -9.71 18.83 -12.79
N VAL A 103 -10.26 17.61 -12.88
CA VAL A 103 -9.51 16.35 -12.75
C VAL A 103 -8.34 16.29 -13.75
N GLU A 104 -8.53 16.77 -14.97
CA GLU A 104 -7.50 16.74 -16.02
C GLU A 104 -6.31 17.64 -15.70
N ARG A 105 -6.55 18.76 -15.00
CA ARG A 105 -5.49 19.69 -14.59
C ARG A 105 -4.76 19.20 -13.35
N LEU A 106 -5.41 18.40 -12.51
CA LEU A 106 -4.81 17.82 -11.32
C LEU A 106 -3.99 16.56 -11.61
N ALA A 107 -4.30 15.82 -12.67
CA ALA A 107 -3.68 14.52 -12.95
C ALA A 107 -2.13 14.55 -12.98
N PRO A 108 -1.45 15.50 -13.66
CA PRO A 108 0.02 15.55 -13.64
C PRO A 108 0.59 15.83 -12.24
N THR A 109 -0.02 16.75 -11.50
CA THR A 109 0.41 17.10 -10.14
C THR A 109 0.21 15.93 -9.18
N ALA A 110 -0.94 15.25 -9.28
CA ALA A 110 -1.23 14.03 -8.52
C ALA A 110 -0.21 12.93 -8.82
N ALA A 111 0.12 12.70 -10.10
CA ALA A 111 1.13 11.71 -10.48
C ALA A 111 2.50 12.02 -9.87
N VAL A 112 2.96 13.28 -9.95
CA VAL A 112 4.22 13.71 -9.33
C VAL A 112 4.17 13.53 -7.81
N LEU A 113 3.09 13.97 -7.15
CA LEU A 113 2.96 13.80 -5.69
C LEU A 113 3.04 12.32 -5.29
N THR A 114 2.26 11.45 -5.94
CA THR A 114 2.24 10.02 -5.59
C THR A 114 3.60 9.35 -5.83
N ALA A 115 4.28 9.71 -6.93
CA ALA A 115 5.63 9.22 -7.22
C ALA A 115 6.65 9.68 -6.16
N GLU A 116 6.62 10.96 -5.77
CA GLU A 116 7.52 11.50 -4.73
C GLU A 116 7.27 10.85 -3.36
N MET A 117 6.01 10.57 -3.01
CA MET A 117 5.68 9.85 -1.78
C MET A 117 6.20 8.41 -1.77
N ILE A 118 6.12 7.70 -2.91
CA ILE A 118 6.73 6.38 -3.06
C ILE A 118 8.25 6.48 -2.99
N ASN A 119 8.85 7.48 -3.65
CA ASN A 119 10.29 7.68 -3.65
C ASN A 119 10.83 7.98 -2.24
N ASP A 120 10.19 8.86 -1.47
CA ASP A 120 10.55 9.13 -0.07
C ASP A 120 10.37 7.89 0.81
N PHE A 121 9.29 7.12 0.59
CA PHE A 121 9.09 5.85 1.28
C PHE A 121 10.24 4.87 0.98
N VAL A 122 10.64 4.68 -0.28
CA VAL A 122 11.74 3.76 -0.62
C VAL A 122 13.09 4.32 -0.14
N ALA A 123 13.32 5.63 -0.28
CA ALA A 123 14.58 6.27 0.12
C ALA A 123 14.82 6.20 1.63
N THR A 124 13.76 6.15 2.43
CA THR A 124 13.87 6.16 3.90
C THR A 124 13.22 4.97 4.59
N LEU A 125 12.69 4.02 3.83
CA LEU A 125 11.93 2.86 4.33
C LEU A 125 10.76 3.26 5.25
N GLY A 126 10.14 4.39 4.94
CA GLY A 126 9.05 4.99 5.73
C GLY A 126 9.48 5.74 6.99
N MET A 127 10.78 5.78 7.32
CA MET A 127 11.28 6.44 8.53
C MET A 127 11.03 7.96 8.52
N SER A 128 10.99 8.60 7.35
CA SER A 128 10.61 10.02 7.21
C SER A 128 9.24 10.34 7.82
N ALA A 129 8.32 9.38 7.81
CA ALA A 129 6.98 9.52 8.37
C ALA A 129 6.93 9.45 9.90
N LEU A 130 8.01 8.96 10.53
CA LEU A 130 8.09 8.78 11.96
C LEU A 130 8.82 9.97 12.62
N PRO A 131 8.42 10.35 13.85
CA PRO A 131 9.23 11.26 14.64
C PRO A 131 10.61 10.65 14.89
N GLU A 132 11.67 11.48 14.97
CA GLU A 132 13.05 10.99 15.13
C GLU A 132 13.24 10.07 16.35
N THR A 133 12.44 10.27 17.40
CA THR A 133 12.46 9.44 18.62
C THR A 133 11.93 8.02 18.42
N ALA A 134 11.19 7.76 17.34
CA ALA A 134 10.64 6.44 17.01
C ALA A 134 11.45 5.72 15.92
N ARG A 135 12.51 6.35 15.40
CA ARG A 135 13.37 5.77 14.36
C ARG A 135 14.44 4.88 14.99
N PRO A 136 14.96 3.88 14.26
CA PRO A 136 16.07 3.08 14.75
C PRO A 136 17.29 3.96 15.00
N THR A 137 18.06 3.60 16.03
CA THR A 137 19.31 4.28 16.36
C THR A 137 20.43 3.68 15.51
N VAL A 138 21.01 4.48 14.63
CA VAL A 138 22.23 4.16 13.89
C VAL A 138 23.41 4.37 14.81
N THR A 139 24.31 3.39 14.86
CA THR A 139 25.58 3.49 15.59
C THR A 139 26.71 3.45 14.55
N PRO A 140 27.12 4.62 14.00
CA PRO A 140 28.20 4.68 13.03
C PRO A 140 29.50 4.15 13.63
N GLN A 141 30.40 3.66 12.78
CA GLN A 141 31.74 3.27 13.21
C GLN A 141 32.50 4.46 13.81
N ASP A 142 32.35 5.64 13.18
CA ASP A 142 32.98 6.89 13.57
C ASP A 142 31.92 7.94 13.90
N GLY A 143 31.58 8.08 15.18
CA GLY A 143 30.71 9.15 15.67
C GLY A 143 29.70 8.73 16.73
N PRO A 144 28.91 9.68 17.24
CA PRO A 144 27.88 9.38 18.23
C PRO A 144 26.68 8.66 17.60
N PRO A 145 25.95 7.84 18.37
CA PRO A 145 24.67 7.28 17.95
C PRO A 145 23.67 8.38 17.59
N ARG A 146 22.84 8.12 16.57
CA ARG A 146 21.84 9.07 16.08
C ARG A 146 20.62 8.35 15.49
N PRO A 147 19.45 9.00 15.42
CA PRO A 147 18.31 8.45 14.69
C PRO A 147 18.63 8.26 13.20
N ALA A 148 18.11 7.19 12.60
CA ALA A 148 18.19 6.98 11.16
C ALA A 148 17.55 8.14 10.41
N PHE A 149 18.22 8.61 9.35
CA PHE A 149 17.81 9.77 8.54
C PHE A 149 17.53 11.03 9.38
N ALA A 150 18.21 11.21 10.52
CA ALA A 150 18.12 12.43 11.30
C ALA A 150 18.41 13.66 10.43
N ARG A 151 17.60 14.72 10.57
CA ARG A 151 17.78 15.91 9.74
C ARG A 151 19.13 16.53 10.02
N ARG A 152 19.93 16.68 8.96
CA ARG A 152 21.23 17.34 9.03
C ARG A 152 21.01 18.85 8.95
N ARG A 153 21.60 19.59 9.89
CA ARG A 153 21.56 21.05 9.89
C ARG A 153 22.34 21.57 8.67
N GLY A 154 21.67 22.33 7.81
CA GLY A 154 22.32 23.07 6.73
C GLY A 154 23.29 24.10 7.29
N GLN A 155 24.29 24.47 6.49
CA GLN A 155 25.21 25.56 6.79
C GLN A 155 25.03 26.61 5.70
N ASP A 156 24.69 27.84 6.09
CA ASP A 156 24.45 28.95 5.17
C ASP A 156 25.74 29.74 4.87
N ASP A 157 26.81 29.46 5.62
CA ASP A 157 28.14 30.00 5.40
C ASP A 157 29.23 28.92 5.42
N VAL A 158 30.42 29.31 4.97
CA VAL A 158 31.59 28.41 4.90
C VAL A 158 32.22 28.20 6.29
N ALA A 159 31.96 29.08 7.26
CA ALA A 159 32.55 29.00 8.59
C ALA A 159 32.02 27.80 9.39
N GLY A 160 30.79 27.34 9.08
CA GLY A 160 30.17 26.16 9.69
C GLY A 160 30.51 24.82 9.02
N LEU A 161 31.30 24.80 7.94
CA LEU A 161 31.63 23.57 7.22
C LEU A 161 32.77 22.80 7.91
N PRO A 162 32.68 21.45 8.00
CA PRO A 162 33.77 20.65 8.54
C PRO A 162 34.99 20.70 7.60
N ALA A 163 36.18 20.65 8.19
CA ALA A 163 37.44 20.62 7.43
C ALA A 163 37.56 19.39 6.51
N THR A 164 36.93 18.28 6.88
CA THR A 164 36.84 17.07 6.08
C THR A 164 35.43 16.93 5.52
N PRO A 165 35.27 16.73 4.20
CA PRO A 165 33.98 16.41 3.61
C PRO A 165 33.38 15.16 4.24
N ARG A 166 32.07 15.18 4.46
CA ARG A 166 31.36 14.02 5.02
C ARG A 166 31.29 12.90 3.98
N ALA A 167 31.32 11.67 4.46
CA ALA A 167 31.11 10.47 3.64
C ALA A 167 29.61 10.23 3.41
N THR A 168 28.91 11.18 2.77
CA THR A 168 27.44 11.18 2.65
C THR A 168 26.85 9.87 2.12
N ALA A 169 27.53 9.20 1.19
CA ALA A 169 27.11 7.90 0.67
C ALA A 169 27.19 6.78 1.73
N SER A 170 28.25 6.78 2.56
CA SER A 170 28.40 5.84 3.68
C SER A 170 27.34 6.10 4.74
N ASP A 171 27.14 7.36 5.13
CA ASP A 171 26.12 7.73 6.11
C ASP A 171 24.71 7.32 5.65
N MET A 172 24.43 7.50 4.35
CA MET A 172 23.15 7.10 3.76
C MET A 172 22.98 5.58 3.77
N TRP A 173 24.02 4.84 3.38
CA TRP A 173 24.00 3.38 3.39
C TRP A 173 23.80 2.81 4.80
N GLU A 174 24.49 3.37 5.80
CA GLU A 174 24.31 2.99 7.21
C GLU A 174 22.86 3.25 7.66
N ASP A 175 22.31 4.43 7.37
CA ASP A 175 20.91 4.74 7.72
C ASP A 175 19.95 3.74 7.08
N TRP A 176 20.17 3.41 5.81
CA TRP A 176 19.34 2.47 5.07
C TRP A 176 19.44 1.04 5.62
N ALA A 177 20.64 0.58 5.97
CA ALA A 177 20.86 -0.76 6.51
C ALA A 177 20.17 -0.96 7.87
N PHE A 178 20.34 0.00 8.79
CA PHE A 178 19.68 -0.04 10.11
C PHE A 178 18.16 0.14 9.99
N ALA A 179 17.69 0.97 9.07
CA ALA A 179 16.26 1.12 8.80
C ALA A 179 15.65 -0.15 8.21
N LEU A 180 16.35 -0.84 7.31
CA LEU A 180 15.91 -2.09 6.71
C LEU A 180 15.77 -3.20 7.74
N ASP A 181 16.77 -3.36 8.61
CA ASP A 181 16.72 -4.31 9.72
C ASP A 181 15.51 -4.06 10.64
N ALA A 182 15.29 -2.80 11.02
CA ALA A 182 14.14 -2.41 11.83
C ALA A 182 12.79 -2.66 11.11
N VAL A 183 12.72 -2.45 9.80
CA VAL A 183 11.52 -2.76 9.00
C VAL A 183 11.25 -4.26 8.97
N MET A 184 12.27 -5.09 8.74
CA MET A 184 12.14 -6.55 8.73
C MET A 184 11.67 -7.08 10.09
N ASP A 185 12.28 -6.62 11.20
CA ASP A 185 11.84 -6.99 12.55
C ASP A 185 10.39 -6.56 12.83
N ALA A 186 10.02 -5.34 12.42
CA ALA A 186 8.65 -4.87 12.56
C ALA A 186 7.64 -5.66 11.71
N ASN A 187 7.99 -6.02 10.47
CA ASN A 187 7.16 -6.85 9.59
C ASN A 187 7.01 -8.27 10.14
N ALA A 188 8.10 -8.86 10.66
CA ALA A 188 8.06 -10.17 11.30
C ALA A 188 7.13 -10.18 12.53
N ARG A 189 7.15 -9.12 13.35
CA ARG A 189 6.26 -8.96 14.51
C ARG A 189 4.80 -8.76 14.11
N ASP A 190 4.55 -8.02 13.02
CA ASP A 190 3.22 -7.83 12.45
C ASP A 190 2.64 -9.17 11.96
N GLY A 191 3.44 -9.97 11.26
CA GLY A 191 3.06 -11.32 10.82
C GLY A 191 2.84 -12.34 11.95
N LEU A 192 3.44 -12.12 13.13
CA LEU A 192 3.19 -12.91 14.34
C LEU A 192 1.98 -12.40 15.15
N GLY A 193 1.50 -11.18 14.88
CA GLY A 193 0.53 -10.45 15.70
C GLY A 193 -0.80 -10.09 15.04
N GLY A 194 -0.96 -10.20 13.71
CA GLY A 194 -2.23 -9.82 13.06
C GLY A 194 -2.34 -10.15 11.58
N ASP A 195 -3.44 -10.84 11.25
CA ASP A 195 -4.06 -11.11 9.95
C ASP A 195 -3.17 -11.63 8.81
N ILE A 196 -3.24 -12.95 8.63
CA ILE A 196 -3.17 -13.58 7.31
C ILE A 196 -4.19 -12.86 6.43
N ASP A 197 -3.68 -11.96 5.59
CA ASP A 197 -4.34 -11.16 4.54
C ASP A 197 -5.72 -11.76 4.21
N ILE A 198 -6.75 -11.25 4.90
CA ILE A 198 -8.13 -11.74 4.79
C ILE A 198 -8.56 -11.74 3.32
N GLU A 199 -8.03 -10.80 2.52
CA GLU A 199 -8.26 -10.71 1.08
C GLU A 199 -7.58 -11.85 0.31
N GLN A 200 -6.33 -12.21 0.65
CA GLN A 200 -5.67 -13.40 0.08
C GLN A 200 -6.33 -14.71 0.50
N ASN A 201 -6.72 -14.86 1.77
CA ASN A 201 -7.43 -16.05 2.25
C ASN A 201 -8.81 -16.19 1.59
N LEU A 202 -9.52 -15.07 1.36
CA LEU A 202 -10.79 -15.07 0.63
C LEU A 202 -10.59 -15.40 -0.86
N ARG A 203 -9.53 -14.88 -1.51
CA ARG A 203 -9.19 -15.23 -2.90
C ARG A 203 -8.76 -16.69 -3.04
N LEU A 204 -7.93 -17.21 -2.14
CA LEU A 204 -7.54 -18.62 -2.09
C LEU A 204 -8.74 -19.53 -1.81
N GLY A 205 -9.62 -19.13 -0.89
CA GLY A 205 -10.89 -19.84 -0.62
C GLY A 205 -11.80 -19.91 -1.84
N ALA A 206 -11.91 -18.83 -2.61
CA ALA A 206 -12.71 -18.80 -3.84
C ALA A 206 -12.14 -19.72 -4.94
N ILE A 207 -10.81 -19.77 -5.09
CA ILE A 207 -10.12 -20.64 -6.05
C ILE A 207 -10.29 -22.12 -5.66
N LEU A 208 -10.07 -22.47 -4.38
CA LEU A 208 -10.24 -23.84 -3.88
C LEU A 208 -11.69 -24.34 -4.01
N ALA A 209 -12.67 -23.47 -3.74
CA ALA A 209 -14.09 -23.78 -3.90
C ALA A 209 -14.51 -23.95 -5.38
N GLY A 210 -13.77 -23.35 -6.32
CA GLY A 210 -13.94 -23.57 -7.76
C GLY A 210 -13.45 -24.94 -8.18
N MET A 211 -12.24 -25.32 -7.75
CA MET A 211 -11.61 -26.60 -8.11
C MET A 211 -12.35 -27.82 -7.53
N GLN A 212 -12.90 -27.72 -6.30
CA GLN A 212 -13.71 -28.81 -5.71
C GLN A 212 -15.06 -29.04 -6.43
N ARG A 213 -15.62 -28.00 -7.08
CA ARG A 213 -16.83 -28.14 -7.90
C ARG A 213 -16.56 -28.78 -9.26
N GLU A 214 -15.35 -28.62 -9.78
CA GLU A 214 -14.94 -29.21 -11.07
C GLU A 214 -14.46 -30.66 -10.94
N GLY A 215 -13.87 -31.04 -9.79
CA GLY A 215 -13.46 -32.43 -9.52
C GLY A 215 -14.57 -33.38 -9.05
N GLY A 216 -15.82 -32.90 -8.94
CA GLY A 216 -16.98 -33.66 -8.47
C GLY A 216 -17.98 -34.06 -9.56
N ARG A 217 -17.57 -34.03 -10.84
CA ARG A 217 -18.36 -34.52 -11.98
C ARG A 217 -17.73 -35.76 -12.60
#